data_AF-A0A965Y920-F1
#
_entry.id   AF-A0A965Y920-F1
#
_cell.length_a   1.000
_cell.length_b   1.000
_cell.length_c   1.000
_cell.angle_alpha   90.00
_cell.angle_beta   90.00
_cell.angle_gamma   90.00
#
_symmetry.space_group_name_H-M   'P 1'
#
loop_
_entity.id
_entity.type
_entity.pdbx_description
1 polymer ?
#
loop_
_entity_poly.entity_id
_entity_poly.type
_entity_poly.pdbx_seq_one_letter_code
_entity_poly.pdbx_strand_id
1 'polypeptide(L)'
;MKKRQANDTIKGYFYQFNKTIFEILSQNNKTTKIVVEGIEDIDIKTDNTCSTIQCKYYSKQTYNHSVIKEAIIYMFSHFSNNKSSNLRYKIYANFKDGQSKLPSSMQLKFFKDNFLTYKEKGIIHKVYEELNLNDNEVEEFMKKIDIDINAVDYDTLESDVMKLLKKELNSSNELIDLYFLKAGSIIKSIAIQETEEERTITKKQFIDKLMNVNIILDKWYISKISKEKYCGLVRKKYFSTHNISPYERFFIIECPENTQISTLKQITNVISNKWSKLSKRTPQPFCPYIIFSNLNEDELLLLKQSLY
;
A
#
# COMPACT_ATOMS: atom_id res chain seq x y z
N MET A 1 4.54 33.42 -14.57
CA MET A 1 5.13 32.12 -14.20
C MET A 1 4.80 31.82 -12.75
N LYS A 2 3.99 30.79 -12.47
CA LYS A 2 3.85 30.27 -11.10
C LYS A 2 5.19 29.64 -10.73
N LYS A 3 5.88 30.14 -9.69
CA LYS A 3 7.02 29.44 -9.10
C LYS A 3 6.51 28.09 -8.59
N ARG A 4 6.77 27.00 -9.32
CA ARG A 4 6.64 25.64 -8.77
C ARG A 4 7.60 25.58 -7.58
N GLN A 5 7.06 25.53 -6.37
CA GLN A 5 7.87 25.31 -5.17
C GLN A 5 8.14 23.82 -5.08
N ALA A 6 9.40 23.42 -4.88
CA ALA A 6 9.80 22.01 -4.79
C ALA A 6 8.92 21.22 -3.78
N ASN A 7 8.52 21.88 -2.70
CA ASN A 7 7.64 21.32 -1.67
C ASN A 7 6.29 20.85 -2.22
N ASP A 8 5.68 21.57 -3.17
CA ASP A 8 4.36 21.23 -3.71
C ASP A 8 4.46 20.02 -4.65
N THR A 9 5.54 19.92 -5.45
CA THR A 9 5.80 18.75 -6.31
C THR A 9 6.08 17.51 -5.48
N ILE A 10 6.91 17.62 -4.43
CA ILE A 10 7.20 16.51 -3.52
C ILE A 10 5.92 16.03 -2.81
N LYS A 11 5.08 16.96 -2.33
CA LYS A 11 3.80 16.61 -1.71
C LYS A 11 2.83 15.94 -2.69
N GLY A 12 2.89 16.31 -3.98
CA GLY A 12 2.17 15.63 -5.06
C GLY A 12 2.55 14.14 -5.19
N TYR A 13 3.84 13.83 -5.19
CA TYR A 13 4.30 12.44 -5.23
C TYR A 13 3.87 11.64 -3.99
N PHE A 14 3.98 12.21 -2.79
CA PHE A 14 3.48 11.54 -1.59
C PHE A 14 1.96 11.33 -1.63
N TYR A 15 1.20 12.29 -2.15
CA TYR A 15 -0.24 12.14 -2.32
C TYR A 15 -0.59 10.99 -3.26
N GLN A 16 0.12 10.88 -4.39
CA GLN A 16 -0.02 9.77 -5.33
C GLN A 16 0.33 8.42 -4.68
N PHE A 17 1.42 8.34 -3.92
CA PHE A 17 1.79 7.10 -3.22
C PHE A 17 0.76 6.72 -2.17
N ASN A 18 0.26 7.68 -1.39
CA ASN A 18 -0.82 7.42 -0.43
C ASN A 18 -2.08 6.93 -1.14
N LYS A 19 -2.43 7.53 -2.29
CA LYS A 19 -3.57 7.07 -3.09
C LYS A 19 -3.35 5.67 -3.65
N THR A 20 -2.14 5.34 -4.09
CA THR A 20 -1.78 3.99 -4.53
C THR A 20 -1.98 2.96 -3.41
N ILE A 21 -1.50 3.26 -2.20
CA ILE A 21 -1.69 2.39 -1.02
C ILE A 21 -3.18 2.24 -0.72
N PHE A 22 -3.93 3.35 -0.74
CA PHE A 22 -5.37 3.34 -0.52
C PHE A 22 -6.08 2.41 -1.52
N GLU A 23 -5.77 2.52 -2.81
CA GLU A 23 -6.37 1.68 -3.85
C GLU A 23 -6.01 0.21 -3.67
N ILE A 24 -4.75 -0.12 -3.37
CA ILE A 24 -4.33 -1.50 -3.09
C ILE A 24 -5.12 -2.08 -1.92
N LEU A 25 -5.19 -1.37 -0.80
CA LEU A 25 -5.85 -1.87 0.42
C LEU A 25 -7.37 -1.96 0.28
N SER A 26 -7.97 -1.11 -0.55
CA SER A 26 -9.41 -1.09 -0.82
C SER A 26 -9.88 -2.22 -1.72
N GLN A 27 -8.97 -2.95 -2.38
CA GLN A 27 -9.36 -4.09 -3.22
C GLN A 27 -9.93 -5.24 -2.38
N ASN A 28 -11.09 -5.75 -2.80
CA ASN A 28 -11.70 -6.93 -2.22
C ASN A 28 -10.96 -8.21 -2.64
N ASN A 29 -10.61 -8.31 -3.92
CA ASN A 29 -9.84 -9.44 -4.43
C ASN A 29 -8.35 -9.22 -4.17
N LYS A 30 -7.73 -10.18 -3.48
CA LYS A 30 -6.30 -10.15 -3.15
C LYS A 30 -5.39 -10.28 -4.38
N THR A 31 -5.89 -10.80 -5.50
CA THR A 31 -5.13 -10.98 -6.74
C THR A 31 -5.32 -9.83 -7.73
N THR A 32 -6.14 -8.82 -7.43
CA THR A 32 -6.24 -7.62 -8.26
C THR A 32 -4.86 -7.01 -8.44
N LYS A 33 -4.48 -6.75 -9.69
CA LYS A 33 -3.19 -6.16 -10.05
C LYS A 33 -3.32 -4.64 -10.06
N ILE A 34 -2.38 -3.97 -9.41
CA ILE A 34 -2.22 -2.53 -9.41
C ILE A 34 -0.88 -2.23 -10.09
N VAL A 35 -0.90 -1.42 -11.14
CA VAL A 35 0.30 -0.89 -11.79
C VAL A 35 0.55 0.50 -11.25
N VAL A 36 1.76 0.76 -10.78
CA VAL A 36 2.20 2.07 -10.31
C VAL A 36 2.89 2.78 -11.46
N GLU A 37 2.50 4.01 -11.78
CA GLU A 37 3.04 4.77 -12.94
C GLU A 37 2.79 4.07 -14.29
N GLY A 38 1.61 3.48 -14.51
CA GLY A 38 1.25 2.77 -15.73
C GLY A 38 0.84 3.71 -16.88
N ILE A 39 -0.38 3.52 -17.40
CA ILE A 39 -1.03 4.46 -18.33
C ILE A 39 -1.15 5.81 -17.65
N GLU A 40 -1.69 5.81 -16.43
CA GLU A 40 -1.70 6.96 -15.53
C GLU A 40 -0.90 6.62 -14.25
N ASP A 41 -0.91 7.53 -13.28
CA ASP A 41 -0.21 7.35 -12.01
C ASP A 41 -0.53 6.00 -11.30
N ILE A 42 -1.76 5.50 -11.45
CA ILE A 42 -2.24 4.25 -10.83
C ILE A 42 -3.21 3.55 -11.79
N ASP A 43 -2.91 2.30 -12.16
CA ASP A 43 -3.85 1.48 -12.94
C ASP A 43 -4.32 0.25 -12.15
N ILE A 44 -5.63 0.05 -12.10
CA ILE A 44 -6.29 -1.06 -11.42
C ILE A 44 -6.78 -2.03 -12.48
N LYS A 45 -6.14 -3.21 -12.55
CA LYS A 45 -6.49 -4.27 -13.50
C LYS A 45 -7.33 -5.33 -12.79
N THR A 46 -8.61 -5.36 -13.14
CA THR A 46 -9.58 -6.41 -12.76
C THR A 46 -9.89 -7.29 -13.97
N ASP A 47 -10.58 -8.41 -13.76
CA ASP A 47 -10.86 -9.37 -14.84
C ASP A 47 -11.64 -8.74 -16.01
N ASN A 48 -12.51 -7.77 -15.73
CA ASN A 48 -13.41 -7.18 -16.73
C ASN A 48 -13.08 -5.73 -17.09
N THR A 49 -12.43 -4.98 -16.20
CA THR A 49 -12.20 -3.54 -16.37
C THR A 49 -10.78 -3.16 -15.98
N CYS A 50 -10.24 -2.15 -16.67
CA CYS A 50 -9.02 -1.48 -16.24
C CYS A 50 -9.34 -0.02 -15.93
N SER A 51 -9.14 0.38 -14.68
CA SER A 51 -9.38 1.76 -14.24
C SER A 51 -8.04 2.45 -14.04
N THR A 52 -7.82 3.57 -14.72
CA THR A 52 -6.59 4.38 -14.64
C THR A 52 -6.90 5.65 -13.84
N ILE A 53 -6.00 6.06 -12.96
CA ILE A 53 -6.20 7.18 -12.06
C ILE A 53 -5.00 8.11 -12.15
N GLN A 54 -5.23 9.36 -12.51
CA GLN A 54 -4.26 10.44 -12.43
C GLN A 54 -4.54 11.29 -11.19
N CYS A 55 -3.54 11.40 -10.31
CA CYS A 55 -3.57 12.23 -9.12
C CYS A 55 -3.13 13.67 -9.43
N LYS A 56 -3.84 14.66 -8.90
CA LYS A 56 -3.44 16.09 -8.97
C LYS A 56 -3.67 16.78 -7.62
N TYR A 57 -2.60 16.97 -6.85
CA TYR A 57 -2.69 17.63 -5.54
C TYR A 57 -2.22 19.08 -5.61
N TYR A 58 -3.18 20.02 -5.56
CA TYR A 58 -2.91 21.46 -5.65
C TYR A 58 -3.65 22.25 -4.56
N SER A 59 -3.40 21.90 -3.30
CA SER A 59 -4.10 22.46 -2.12
C SER A 59 -3.98 23.98 -1.91
N LYS A 60 -3.07 24.65 -2.63
CA LYS A 60 -2.92 26.12 -2.60
C LYS A 60 -3.51 26.83 -3.82
N GLN A 61 -3.99 26.07 -4.82
CA GLN A 61 -4.44 26.60 -6.09
C GLN A 61 -5.96 26.54 -6.21
N THR A 62 -6.53 27.64 -6.70
CA THR A 62 -7.90 27.68 -7.22
C THR A 62 -8.02 26.85 -8.50
N TYR A 63 -9.03 25.99 -8.54
CA TYR A 63 -9.37 25.21 -9.71
C TYR A 63 -9.73 26.09 -10.91
N ASN A 64 -9.20 25.69 -12.06
CA ASN A 64 -9.61 26.12 -13.40
C ASN A 64 -9.47 24.91 -14.33
N HIS A 65 -10.29 24.82 -15.38
CA HIS A 65 -10.31 23.68 -16.29
C HIS A 65 -8.94 23.37 -16.92
N SER A 66 -8.15 24.42 -17.21
CA SER A 66 -6.81 24.29 -17.78
C SER A 66 -5.83 23.47 -16.94
N VAL A 67 -6.06 23.35 -15.62
CA VAL A 67 -5.13 22.67 -14.70
C VAL A 67 -5.15 21.15 -14.85
N ILE A 68 -6.29 20.60 -15.29
CA ILE A 68 -6.47 19.17 -15.55
C ILE A 68 -6.58 18.85 -17.05
N LYS A 69 -6.61 19.89 -17.88
CA LYS A 69 -6.79 19.79 -19.34
C LYS A 69 -5.78 18.86 -20.00
N GLU A 70 -4.49 19.03 -19.67
CA GLU A 70 -3.41 18.21 -20.25
C GLU A 70 -3.60 16.72 -19.95
N ALA A 71 -3.97 16.37 -18.71
CA ALA A 71 -4.27 15.00 -18.32
C ALA A 71 -5.49 14.43 -19.07
N ILE A 72 -6.56 15.22 -19.22
CA ILE A 72 -7.75 14.81 -19.97
C ILE A 72 -7.43 14.59 -21.45
N ILE A 73 -6.61 15.45 -22.05
CA ILE A 73 -6.16 15.31 -23.45
C ILE A 73 -5.36 14.01 -23.62
N TYR A 74 -4.46 13.70 -22.68
CA TYR A 74 -3.69 12.46 -22.71
C TYR A 74 -4.60 11.23 -22.59
N MET A 75 -5.50 11.21 -21.61
CA MET A 75 -6.52 10.15 -21.45
C MET A 75 -7.39 9.98 -22.69
N PHE A 76 -7.81 11.09 -23.32
CA PHE A 76 -8.62 11.08 -24.54
C PHE A 76 -7.86 10.54 -25.75
N SER A 77 -6.58 10.90 -25.88
CA SER A 77 -5.69 10.36 -26.91
C SER A 77 -5.40 8.88 -26.69
N HIS A 78 -5.27 8.45 -25.43
CA HIS A 78 -5.14 7.03 -25.10
C HIS A 78 -6.43 6.27 -25.46
N PHE A 79 -7.60 6.84 -25.15
CA PHE A 79 -8.89 6.28 -25.53
C PHE A 79 -9.06 6.14 -27.06
N SER A 80 -8.63 7.13 -27.85
CA SER A 80 -8.77 7.08 -29.32
C SER A 80 -8.06 5.87 -29.94
N ASN A 81 -6.94 5.45 -29.33
CA ASN A 81 -6.15 4.30 -29.77
C ASN A 81 -6.67 2.96 -29.20
N ASN A 82 -7.59 2.99 -28.23
CA ASN A 82 -8.02 1.82 -27.45
C ASN A 82 -9.55 1.74 -27.29
N LYS A 83 -10.34 2.15 -28.29
CA LYS A 83 -11.80 2.30 -28.18
C LYS A 83 -12.54 1.04 -27.72
N SER A 84 -12.10 -0.13 -28.17
CA SER A 84 -12.68 -1.45 -27.83
C SER A 84 -12.34 -1.94 -26.42
N SER A 85 -11.41 -1.28 -25.74
CA SER A 85 -11.02 -1.65 -24.37
C SER A 85 -12.07 -1.21 -23.34
N ASN A 86 -12.20 -2.00 -22.28
CA ASN A 86 -13.03 -1.67 -21.13
C ASN A 86 -12.24 -0.81 -20.11
N LEU A 87 -11.60 0.25 -20.64
CA LEU A 87 -10.86 1.24 -19.86
C LEU A 87 -11.81 2.27 -19.24
N ARG A 88 -11.54 2.63 -17.99
CA ARG A 88 -12.14 3.77 -17.29
C ARG A 88 -11.02 4.70 -16.85
N TYR A 89 -11.28 5.99 -16.92
CA TYR A 89 -10.31 7.02 -16.60
C TYR A 89 -10.80 7.81 -15.39
N LYS A 90 -9.88 8.22 -14.52
CA LYS A 90 -10.21 9.04 -13.37
C LYS A 90 -9.18 10.13 -13.16
N ILE A 91 -9.66 11.37 -13.05
CA ILE A 91 -8.90 12.46 -12.46
C ILE A 91 -9.26 12.49 -10.97
N TYR A 92 -8.26 12.31 -10.11
CA TYR A 92 -8.39 12.41 -8.66
C TYR A 92 -7.62 13.62 -8.16
N ALA A 93 -8.31 14.74 -7.95
CA ALA A 93 -7.69 16.04 -7.77
C ALA A 93 -8.24 16.81 -6.57
N ASN A 94 -7.33 17.44 -5.81
CA ASN A 94 -7.65 18.30 -4.67
C ASN A 94 -7.19 19.73 -4.95
N PHE A 95 -8.08 20.69 -4.72
CA PHE A 95 -7.85 22.12 -4.91
C PHE A 95 -8.30 22.89 -3.67
N LYS A 96 -7.77 24.11 -3.50
CA LYS A 96 -8.18 24.99 -2.40
C LYS A 96 -9.64 25.42 -2.51
N ASP A 97 -10.03 25.85 -3.69
CA ASP A 97 -11.33 26.44 -4.02
C ASP A 97 -11.56 26.42 -5.54
N GLY A 98 -12.71 26.93 -6.00
CA GLY A 98 -13.06 27.07 -7.42
C GLY A 98 -13.73 25.86 -8.05
N GLN A 99 -14.03 24.81 -7.28
CA GLN A 99 -14.65 23.58 -7.77
C GLN A 99 -16.06 23.82 -8.35
N SER A 100 -16.75 24.86 -7.90
CA SER A 100 -18.05 25.29 -8.45
C SER A 100 -18.01 25.66 -9.94
N LYS A 101 -16.83 25.88 -10.53
CA LYS A 101 -16.68 26.12 -11.97
C LYS A 101 -16.91 24.86 -12.81
N LEU A 102 -16.73 23.67 -12.23
CA LEU A 102 -17.05 22.43 -12.92
C LEU A 102 -18.56 22.16 -12.79
N PRO A 103 -19.31 22.10 -13.89
CA PRO A 103 -20.74 21.86 -13.82
C PRO A 103 -21.02 20.41 -13.40
N SER A 104 -22.08 20.21 -12.61
CA SER A 104 -22.51 18.88 -12.15
C SER A 104 -22.96 17.97 -13.30
N SER A 105 -23.48 18.54 -14.38
CA SER A 105 -23.79 17.84 -15.62
C SER A 105 -22.97 18.45 -16.75
N MET A 106 -22.10 17.64 -17.35
CA MET A 106 -21.15 18.10 -18.35
C MET A 106 -21.74 17.91 -19.74
N GLN A 107 -22.07 19.01 -20.40
CA GLN A 107 -22.53 18.98 -21.78
C GLN A 107 -21.37 18.77 -22.75
N LEU A 108 -21.62 18.12 -23.89
CA LEU A 108 -20.61 17.85 -24.91
C LEU A 108 -19.85 19.11 -25.36
N LYS A 109 -20.58 20.20 -25.62
CA LYS A 109 -19.99 21.49 -26.00
C LYS A 109 -19.05 22.02 -24.92
N PHE A 110 -19.48 21.99 -23.66
CA PHE A 110 -18.65 22.41 -22.53
C PHE A 110 -17.38 21.58 -22.45
N PHE A 111 -17.48 20.26 -22.63
CA PHE A 111 -16.33 19.34 -22.60
C PHE A 111 -15.31 19.67 -23.69
N LYS A 112 -15.78 19.81 -24.94
CA LYS A 112 -14.94 20.16 -26.09
C LYS A 112 -14.24 21.51 -25.90
N ASP A 113 -14.98 22.53 -25.51
CA ASP A 113 -14.45 23.89 -25.38
C ASP A 113 -13.44 24.00 -24.22
N ASN A 114 -13.74 23.36 -23.07
CA ASN A 114 -12.95 23.54 -21.86
C ASN A 114 -11.83 22.52 -21.67
N PHE A 115 -11.92 21.31 -22.25
CA PHE A 115 -10.93 20.24 -22.05
C PHE A 115 -10.27 19.77 -23.34
N LEU A 116 -10.95 19.77 -24.49
CA LEU A 116 -10.36 19.27 -25.74
C LEU A 116 -9.91 20.37 -26.71
N THR A 117 -10.06 21.64 -26.33
CA THR A 117 -9.62 22.79 -27.11
C THR A 117 -8.58 23.59 -26.35
N TYR A 118 -7.44 23.88 -26.97
CA TYR A 118 -6.40 24.73 -26.38
C TYR A 118 -5.78 25.62 -27.45
N LYS A 119 -5.02 26.63 -26.98
CA LYS A 119 -4.31 27.55 -27.86
C LYS A 119 -2.83 27.45 -27.59
N GLU A 120 -2.06 27.11 -28.61
CA GLU A 120 -0.60 27.05 -28.55
C GLU A 120 -0.03 27.97 -29.64
N LYS A 121 0.87 28.88 -29.25
CA LYS A 121 1.54 29.83 -30.18
C LYS A 121 0.59 30.60 -31.12
N GLY A 122 -0.63 30.87 -30.70
CA GLY A 122 -1.62 31.58 -31.52
C GLY A 122 -2.60 30.68 -32.27
N ILE A 123 -2.29 29.38 -32.41
CA ILE A 123 -3.06 28.39 -33.15
C ILE A 123 -4.05 27.72 -32.21
N ILE A 124 -5.30 27.57 -32.66
CA ILE A 124 -6.34 26.84 -31.93
C ILE A 124 -6.22 25.36 -32.30
N HIS A 125 -5.96 24.54 -31.29
CA HIS A 125 -5.90 23.09 -31.38
C HIS A 125 -7.18 22.51 -30.82
N LYS A 126 -7.80 21.62 -31.59
CA LYS A 126 -9.02 20.90 -31.22
C LYS A 126 -8.73 19.42 -31.33
N VAL A 127 -8.42 18.82 -30.20
CA VAL A 127 -7.89 17.45 -30.12
C VAL A 127 -8.83 16.43 -30.76
N TYR A 128 -10.15 16.64 -30.65
CA TYR A 128 -11.13 15.75 -31.27
C TYR A 128 -11.13 15.81 -32.81
N GLU A 129 -10.82 16.96 -33.41
CA GLU A 129 -10.64 17.08 -34.87
C GLU A 129 -9.30 16.45 -35.29
N GLU A 130 -8.23 16.69 -34.52
CA GLU A 130 -6.89 16.14 -34.77
C GLU A 130 -6.84 14.60 -34.69
N LEU A 131 -7.63 14.01 -33.79
CA LEU A 131 -7.77 12.56 -33.63
C LEU A 131 -8.85 11.94 -34.53
N ASN A 132 -9.50 12.73 -35.39
CA ASN A 132 -10.61 12.31 -36.25
C ASN A 132 -11.76 11.61 -35.48
N LEU A 133 -12.14 12.16 -34.33
CA LEU A 133 -13.22 11.63 -33.50
C LEU A 133 -14.51 12.44 -33.66
N ASN A 134 -15.62 11.73 -33.82
CA ASN A 134 -16.94 12.35 -33.91
C ASN A 134 -17.57 12.58 -32.53
N ASP A 135 -18.69 13.29 -32.51
CA ASP A 135 -19.41 13.68 -31.29
C ASP A 135 -19.86 12.49 -30.45
N ASN A 136 -20.30 11.40 -31.08
CA ASN A 136 -20.70 10.18 -30.37
C ASN A 136 -19.50 9.54 -29.65
N GLU A 137 -18.33 9.52 -30.28
CA GLU A 137 -17.10 8.97 -29.68
C GLU A 137 -16.59 9.83 -28.52
N VAL A 138 -16.75 11.15 -28.61
CA VAL A 138 -16.46 12.06 -27.48
C VAL A 138 -17.43 11.79 -26.32
N GLU A 139 -18.72 11.60 -26.61
CA GLU A 139 -19.70 11.25 -25.57
C GLU A 139 -19.43 9.87 -24.96
N GLU A 140 -18.95 8.89 -25.73
CA GLU A 140 -18.49 7.61 -25.19
C GLU A 140 -17.33 7.78 -24.23
N PHE A 141 -16.34 8.62 -24.55
CA PHE A 141 -15.26 8.94 -23.63
C PHE A 141 -15.79 9.65 -22.37
N MET A 142 -16.72 10.61 -22.51
CA MET A 142 -17.34 11.30 -21.38
C MET A 142 -18.03 10.33 -20.41
N LYS A 143 -18.55 9.20 -20.89
CA LYS A 143 -19.12 8.13 -20.04
C LYS A 143 -18.05 7.28 -19.34
N LYS A 144 -16.82 7.25 -19.86
CA LYS A 144 -15.69 6.47 -19.33
C LYS A 144 -14.79 7.27 -18.37
N ILE A 145 -14.86 8.60 -18.36
CA ILE A 145 -14.04 9.47 -17.50
C ILE A 145 -14.82 9.96 -16.26
N ASP A 146 -14.23 9.79 -15.09
CA ASP A 146 -14.66 10.37 -13.82
C ASP A 146 -13.74 11.53 -13.43
N ILE A 147 -14.28 12.75 -13.31
CA ILE A 147 -13.51 13.94 -12.95
C ILE A 147 -13.85 14.34 -11.52
N ASP A 148 -13.05 13.85 -10.56
CA ASP A 148 -13.19 14.20 -9.15
C ASP A 148 -12.20 15.32 -8.77
N ILE A 149 -12.70 16.55 -8.73
CA ILE A 149 -11.94 17.73 -8.26
C ILE A 149 -12.17 18.07 -6.78
N ASN A 150 -12.96 17.24 -6.09
CA ASN A 150 -13.27 17.34 -4.67
C ASN A 150 -12.63 16.20 -3.89
N ALA A 151 -11.56 15.61 -4.42
CA ALA A 151 -10.80 14.58 -3.74
C ALA A 151 -10.35 15.08 -2.36
N VAL A 152 -10.29 14.18 -1.39
CA VAL A 152 -9.89 14.53 -0.02
C VAL A 152 -8.47 15.09 0.01
N ASP A 153 -8.18 15.92 1.00
CA ASP A 153 -6.84 16.48 1.17
C ASP A 153 -5.82 15.40 1.59
N TYR A 154 -4.54 15.79 1.61
CA TYR A 154 -3.43 14.90 1.91
C TYR A 154 -3.51 14.29 3.31
N ASP A 155 -3.83 15.10 4.33
CA ASP A 155 -3.80 14.66 5.72
C ASP A 155 -4.98 13.70 5.99
N THR A 156 -6.14 13.98 5.39
CA THR A 156 -7.29 13.08 5.41
C THR A 156 -6.99 11.75 4.71
N LEU A 157 -6.42 11.78 3.51
CA LEU A 157 -6.03 10.57 2.76
C LEU A 157 -5.03 9.73 3.56
N GLU A 158 -4.03 10.36 4.18
CA GLU A 158 -3.05 9.70 5.03
C GLU A 158 -3.72 8.99 6.21
N SER A 159 -4.62 9.68 6.91
CA SER A 159 -5.42 9.10 8.00
C SER A 159 -6.25 7.90 7.52
N ASP A 160 -6.86 7.98 6.35
CA ASP A 160 -7.69 6.89 5.82
C ASP A 160 -6.85 5.67 5.41
N VAL A 161 -5.66 5.89 4.84
CA VAL A 161 -4.69 4.81 4.60
C VAL A 161 -4.29 4.14 5.91
N MET A 162 -3.99 4.92 6.97
CA MET A 162 -3.65 4.37 8.28
C MET A 162 -4.79 3.53 8.87
N LYS A 163 -6.05 3.98 8.71
CA LYS A 163 -7.23 3.19 9.14
C LYS A 163 -7.36 1.89 8.35
N LEU A 164 -7.14 1.91 7.04
CA LEU A 164 -7.18 0.71 6.20
C LEU A 164 -6.07 -0.28 6.57
N LEU A 165 -4.84 0.19 6.75
CA LEU A 165 -3.72 -0.64 7.21
C LEU A 165 -4.04 -1.29 8.55
N LYS A 166 -4.63 -0.53 9.49
CA LYS A 166 -4.97 -1.03 10.82
C LYS A 166 -5.99 -2.15 10.74
N LYS A 167 -7.01 -1.98 9.89
CA LYS A 167 -8.06 -2.97 9.64
C LYS A 167 -7.50 -4.22 8.97
N GLU A 168 -6.70 -4.08 7.92
CA GLU A 168 -6.18 -5.21 7.15
C GLU A 168 -5.15 -6.02 7.94
N LEU A 169 -4.33 -5.38 8.77
CA LEU A 169 -3.25 -6.02 9.54
C LEU A 169 -3.63 -6.41 10.97
N ASN A 170 -4.86 -6.13 11.42
CA ASN A 170 -5.32 -6.32 12.81
C ASN A 170 -4.30 -5.83 13.86
N SER A 171 -3.67 -4.68 13.59
CA SER A 171 -2.52 -4.19 14.35
C SER A 171 -2.91 -3.12 15.38
N SER A 172 -2.11 -2.99 16.45
CA SER A 172 -2.29 -1.92 17.43
C SER A 172 -1.90 -0.57 16.84
N ASN A 173 -2.41 0.52 17.44
CA ASN A 173 -2.08 1.89 17.00
C ASN A 173 -0.57 2.18 17.03
N GLU A 174 0.21 1.52 17.88
CA GLU A 174 1.63 1.87 18.05
C GLU A 174 2.51 1.38 16.88
N LEU A 175 2.09 0.34 16.16
CA LEU A 175 2.81 -0.19 15.00
C LEU A 175 2.32 0.39 13.67
N ILE A 176 1.23 1.16 13.67
CA ILE A 176 0.60 1.57 12.41
C ILE A 176 1.47 2.54 11.61
N ASP A 177 2.13 3.48 12.28
CA ASP A 177 3.07 4.41 11.67
C ASP A 177 4.18 3.66 10.93
N LEU A 178 4.62 2.55 11.51
CA LEU A 178 5.69 1.73 10.98
C LEU A 178 5.28 1.01 9.70
N TYR A 179 4.07 0.44 9.70
CA TYR A 179 3.49 -0.16 8.50
C TYR A 179 3.20 0.90 7.43
N PHE A 180 2.80 2.11 7.82
CA PHE A 180 2.58 3.21 6.89
C PHE A 180 3.88 3.62 6.18
N LEU A 181 4.97 3.82 6.95
CA LEU A 181 6.30 4.11 6.38
C LEU A 181 6.79 2.98 5.45
N LYS A 182 6.60 1.72 5.88
CA LYS A 182 6.96 0.56 5.07
C LYS A 182 6.15 0.47 3.79
N ALA A 183 4.84 0.74 3.86
CA ALA A 183 3.95 0.81 2.70
C ALA A 183 4.44 1.85 1.69
N GLY A 184 4.75 3.08 2.14
CA GLY A 184 5.32 4.12 1.30
C GLY A 184 6.64 3.71 0.66
N SER A 185 7.53 3.04 1.40
CA SER A 185 8.78 2.52 0.86
C SER A 185 8.59 1.45 -0.20
N ILE A 186 7.59 0.57 -0.04
CA ILE A 186 7.26 -0.47 -1.02
C ILE A 186 6.75 0.17 -2.31
N ILE A 187 5.83 1.14 -2.23
CA ILE A 187 5.32 1.82 -3.42
C ILE A 187 6.43 2.60 -4.12
N LYS A 188 7.27 3.30 -3.36
CA LYS A 188 8.43 3.99 -3.93
C LYS A 188 9.36 3.03 -4.68
N SER A 189 9.68 1.87 -4.11
CA SER A 189 10.61 0.94 -4.76
C SER A 189 10.03 0.31 -6.02
N ILE A 190 8.70 0.16 -6.09
CA ILE A 190 7.97 -0.29 -7.28
C ILE A 190 7.95 0.83 -8.31
N ALA A 191 7.60 2.07 -7.95
CA ALA A 191 7.46 3.19 -8.87
C ALA A 191 8.72 3.52 -9.69
N ILE A 192 9.91 3.22 -9.16
CA ILE A 192 11.20 3.50 -9.82
C ILE A 192 11.69 2.38 -10.75
N GLN A 193 10.95 1.28 -10.88
CA GLN A 193 11.34 0.17 -11.77
C GLN A 193 11.14 0.56 -13.25
N GLU A 194 11.90 -0.07 -14.14
CA GLU A 194 11.90 0.28 -15.57
C GLU A 194 10.70 -0.29 -16.32
N THR A 195 10.30 -1.52 -16.01
CA THR A 195 9.25 -2.25 -16.74
C THR A 195 7.89 -2.15 -16.07
N GLU A 196 6.80 -2.24 -16.84
CA GLU A 196 5.44 -2.24 -16.28
C GLU A 196 5.17 -3.46 -15.39
N GLU A 197 5.74 -4.61 -15.75
CA GLU A 197 5.64 -5.85 -15.01
C GLU A 197 6.25 -5.72 -13.61
N GLU A 198 7.42 -5.09 -13.49
CA GLU A 198 8.08 -4.82 -12.20
C GLU A 198 7.38 -3.72 -11.40
N ARG A 199 6.68 -2.82 -12.10
CA ARG A 199 5.81 -1.79 -11.52
C ARG A 199 4.44 -2.32 -11.10
N THR A 200 4.16 -3.60 -11.33
CA THR A 200 2.88 -4.23 -10.98
C THR A 200 2.96 -4.95 -9.63
N ILE A 201 1.94 -4.74 -8.79
CA ILE A 201 1.79 -5.44 -7.51
C ILE A 201 0.33 -5.85 -7.26
N THR A 202 0.15 -7.04 -6.68
CA THR A 202 -1.16 -7.47 -6.17
C THR A 202 -1.34 -7.09 -4.71
N LYS A 203 -2.60 -6.95 -4.25
CA LYS A 203 -2.89 -6.74 -2.81
C LYS A 203 -2.25 -7.84 -1.95
N LYS A 204 -2.28 -9.10 -2.39
CA LYS A 204 -1.61 -10.21 -1.68
C LYS A 204 -0.11 -9.93 -1.53
N GLN A 205 0.60 -9.69 -2.63
CA GLN A 205 2.05 -9.42 -2.59
C GLN A 205 2.39 -8.19 -1.73
N PHE A 206 1.55 -7.15 -1.77
CA PHE A 206 1.74 -5.95 -0.96
C PHE A 206 1.64 -6.26 0.54
N ILE A 207 0.61 -7.01 0.96
CA ILE A 207 0.45 -7.44 2.35
C ILE A 207 1.59 -8.38 2.76
N ASP A 208 2.00 -9.32 1.91
CA ASP A 208 3.12 -10.22 2.19
C ASP A 208 4.43 -9.42 2.40
N LYS A 209 4.70 -8.42 1.54
CA LYS A 209 5.85 -7.51 1.71
C LYS A 209 5.75 -6.68 2.99
N LEU A 210 4.56 -6.19 3.34
CA LEU A 210 4.31 -5.45 4.59
C LEU A 210 4.55 -6.32 5.83
N MET A 211 4.13 -7.58 5.79
CA MET A 211 4.23 -8.54 6.89
C MET A 211 5.60 -9.21 6.99
N ASN A 212 6.40 -9.21 5.91
CA ASN A 212 7.75 -9.77 5.95
C ASN A 212 8.57 -9.11 7.07
N VAL A 213 9.13 -9.93 7.96
CA VAL A 213 9.86 -9.51 9.15
C VAL A 213 11.08 -8.71 8.70
N ASN A 214 11.01 -7.39 8.85
CA ASN A 214 12.19 -6.56 8.66
C ASN A 214 12.86 -6.42 10.02
N ILE A 215 13.87 -7.27 10.27
CA ILE A 215 14.67 -7.25 11.50
C ILE A 215 15.18 -5.84 11.82
N ILE A 216 15.46 -5.02 10.80
CA ILE A 216 15.89 -3.62 10.96
C ILE A 216 14.77 -2.74 11.51
N LEU A 217 13.55 -2.97 11.06
CA LEU A 217 12.34 -2.26 11.45
C LEU A 217 11.92 -2.64 12.88
N ASP A 218 12.05 -3.92 13.26
CA ASP A 218 11.90 -4.36 14.66
C ASP A 218 12.97 -3.74 15.56
N LYS A 219 14.25 -3.74 15.13
CA LYS A 219 15.34 -3.09 15.87
C LYS A 219 15.11 -1.59 16.04
N TRP A 220 14.66 -0.90 14.99
CA TRP A 220 14.32 0.52 15.06
C TRP A 220 13.14 0.78 16.01
N TYR A 221 12.09 -0.03 15.92
CA TYR A 221 10.92 0.13 16.77
C TYR A 221 11.24 -0.15 18.24
N ILE A 222 12.05 -1.17 18.54
CA ILE A 222 12.61 -1.41 19.88
C ILE A 222 13.35 -0.16 20.38
N SER A 223 14.12 0.52 19.53
CA SER A 223 14.80 1.77 19.89
C SER A 223 13.83 2.93 20.14
N LYS A 224 12.70 3.01 19.44
CA LYS A 224 11.71 4.09 19.58
C LYS A 224 10.87 3.95 20.85
N ILE A 225 10.39 2.74 21.15
CA ILE A 225 9.42 2.50 22.24
C ILE A 225 10.03 1.89 23.50
N SER A 226 11.33 1.57 23.47
CA SER A 226 12.06 0.76 24.46
C SER A 226 11.84 -0.75 24.31
N LYS A 227 12.86 -1.51 24.73
CA LYS A 227 12.87 -2.98 24.73
C LYS A 227 11.79 -3.54 25.64
N GLU A 228 11.57 -2.94 26.80
CA GLU A 228 10.59 -3.38 27.79
C GLU A 228 9.17 -3.29 27.22
N LYS A 229 8.83 -2.15 26.60
CA LYS A 229 7.52 -1.95 25.99
C LYS A 229 7.31 -2.89 24.81
N TYR A 230 8.31 -3.08 23.96
CA TYR A 230 8.26 -4.02 22.84
C TYR A 230 8.01 -5.45 23.33
N CYS A 231 8.81 -5.94 24.29
CA CYS A 231 8.62 -7.26 24.88
C CYS A 231 7.23 -7.42 25.53
N GLY A 232 6.70 -6.34 26.13
CA GLY A 232 5.33 -6.30 26.65
C GLY A 232 4.26 -6.52 25.57
N LEU A 233 4.39 -5.85 24.41
CA LEU A 233 3.50 -6.02 23.26
C LEU A 233 3.55 -7.44 22.69
N VAL A 234 4.77 -7.98 22.49
CA VAL A 234 4.97 -9.36 22.02
C VAL A 234 4.32 -10.36 22.98
N ARG A 235 4.55 -10.19 24.29
CA ARG A 235 3.92 -11.03 25.33
C ARG A 235 2.39 -10.97 25.25
N LYS A 236 1.82 -9.77 25.12
CA LYS A 236 0.36 -9.58 25.02
C LYS A 236 -0.24 -10.16 23.75
N LYS A 237 0.52 -10.19 22.65
CA LYS A 237 0.02 -10.71 21.36
C LYS A 237 0.08 -12.23 21.30
N TYR A 238 1.17 -12.84 21.77
CA TYR A 238 1.46 -14.25 21.53
C TYR A 238 1.45 -15.14 22.78
N PHE A 239 1.55 -14.57 23.98
CA PHE A 239 1.82 -15.34 25.21
C PHE A 239 0.84 -15.05 26.36
N SER A 240 -0.30 -14.39 26.12
CA SER A 240 -1.29 -14.05 27.15
C SER A 240 -2.60 -14.82 27.07
N THR A 241 -2.72 -15.78 26.16
CA THR A 241 -3.87 -16.69 26.09
C THR A 241 -3.85 -17.63 27.31
N HIS A 242 -4.98 -17.73 27.99
CA HIS A 242 -5.14 -18.59 29.17
C HIS A 242 -5.54 -20.00 28.72
N ASN A 243 -5.22 -21.02 29.54
CA ASN A 243 -5.67 -22.40 29.35
C ASN A 243 -5.32 -23.05 28.00
N ILE A 244 -4.21 -22.64 27.37
CA ILE A 244 -3.72 -23.27 26.14
C ILE A 244 -3.53 -24.77 26.39
N SER A 245 -4.10 -25.61 25.52
CA SER A 245 -3.99 -27.07 25.65
C SER A 245 -2.53 -27.49 25.65
N PRO A 246 -2.11 -28.50 26.45
CA PRO A 246 -0.77 -29.08 26.35
C PRO A 246 -0.37 -29.40 24.89
N TYR A 247 -1.28 -29.95 24.10
CA TYR A 247 -1.03 -30.34 22.71
C TYR A 247 -0.79 -29.16 21.75
N GLU A 248 -1.15 -27.94 22.15
CA GLU A 248 -0.98 -26.72 21.35
C GLU A 248 0.25 -25.90 21.77
N ARG A 249 1.02 -26.38 22.75
CA ARG A 249 2.21 -25.69 23.27
C ARG A 249 3.46 -26.23 22.59
N PHE A 250 3.69 -25.77 21.36
CA PHE A 250 4.95 -25.98 20.68
C PHE A 250 5.57 -24.64 20.27
N PHE A 251 6.89 -24.59 20.27
CA PHE A 251 7.69 -23.43 19.89
C PHE A 251 8.57 -23.79 18.71
N ILE A 252 8.45 -23.03 17.62
CA ILE A 252 9.35 -23.13 16.47
C ILE A 252 10.23 -21.89 16.50
N ILE A 253 11.54 -22.09 16.57
CA ILE A 253 12.53 -21.05 16.76
C ILE A 253 13.57 -21.19 15.65
N GLU A 254 13.57 -20.23 14.75
CA GLU A 254 14.58 -20.16 13.70
C GLU A 254 15.93 -19.73 14.28
N CYS A 255 16.96 -20.53 14.01
CA CYS A 255 18.32 -20.31 14.45
C CYS A 255 19.14 -19.70 13.31
N PRO A 256 19.62 -18.45 13.43
CA PRO A 256 20.60 -17.90 12.52
C PRO A 256 21.92 -18.69 12.55
N GLU A 257 22.72 -18.57 11.48
CA GLU A 257 24.08 -19.10 11.44
C GLU A 257 24.90 -18.59 12.64
N ASN A 258 25.60 -19.49 13.32
CA ASN A 258 26.41 -19.25 14.53
C ASN A 258 25.61 -18.95 15.83
N THR A 259 24.38 -19.46 15.95
CA THR A 259 23.65 -19.36 17.23
C THR A 259 24.36 -20.15 18.33
N GLN A 260 24.73 -19.48 19.43
CA GLN A 260 25.45 -20.14 20.53
C GLN A 260 24.56 -21.15 21.27
N ILE A 261 25.10 -22.35 21.51
CA ILE A 261 24.44 -23.41 22.30
C ILE A 261 24.02 -22.91 23.69
N SER A 262 24.82 -22.04 24.32
CA SER A 262 24.51 -21.43 25.62
C SER A 262 23.20 -20.63 25.58
N THR A 263 22.94 -19.89 24.50
CA THR A 263 21.70 -19.15 24.29
C THR A 263 20.52 -20.09 24.06
N LEU A 264 20.70 -21.13 23.24
CA LEU A 264 19.66 -22.14 23.00
C LEU A 264 19.28 -22.88 24.30
N LYS A 265 20.25 -23.20 25.15
CA LYS A 265 20.03 -23.76 26.48
C LYS A 265 19.22 -22.81 27.36
N GLN A 266 19.56 -21.52 27.40
CA GLN A 266 18.80 -20.52 28.17
C GLN A 266 17.34 -20.42 27.68
N ILE A 267 17.13 -20.35 26.37
CA ILE A 267 15.80 -20.32 25.76
C ILE A 267 15.00 -21.56 26.15
N THR A 268 15.60 -22.74 26.01
CA THR A 268 15.01 -24.03 26.36
C THR A 268 14.57 -24.07 27.82
N ASN A 269 15.44 -23.63 28.74
CA ASN A 269 15.13 -23.58 30.16
C ASN A 269 14.01 -22.60 30.49
N VAL A 270 13.99 -21.41 29.87
CA VAL A 270 12.92 -20.43 30.08
C VAL A 270 11.58 -20.95 29.60
N ILE A 271 11.53 -21.58 28.42
CA ILE A 271 10.32 -22.19 27.88
C ILE A 271 9.87 -23.32 28.81
N SER A 272 10.76 -24.25 29.15
CA SER A 272 10.46 -25.37 30.04
C SER A 272 9.89 -24.88 31.38
N ASN A 273 10.54 -23.91 32.03
CA ASN A 273 10.10 -23.41 33.34
C ASN A 273 8.73 -22.73 33.29
N LYS A 274 8.41 -22.01 32.19
CA LYS A 274 7.16 -21.22 32.10
C LYS A 274 5.99 -21.99 31.50
N TRP A 275 6.25 -22.99 30.67
CA TRP A 275 5.24 -23.62 29.81
C TRP A 275 5.03 -25.11 30.09
N SER A 276 5.83 -25.71 30.96
CA SER A 276 5.66 -27.08 31.43
C SER A 276 4.79 -27.16 32.69
N LYS A 277 4.20 -28.32 32.93
CA LYS A 277 3.51 -28.67 34.18
C LYS A 277 3.99 -30.04 34.63
N LEU A 278 5.10 -30.07 35.37
CA LEU A 278 5.82 -31.29 35.75
C LEU A 278 5.61 -31.70 37.22
N SER A 279 4.68 -31.07 37.94
CA SER A 279 4.40 -31.41 39.33
C SER A 279 3.89 -32.85 39.44
N LYS A 280 4.41 -33.62 40.40
CA LYS A 280 3.98 -34.99 40.72
C LYS A 280 2.49 -35.13 41.02
N ARG A 281 1.82 -34.02 41.37
CA ARG A 281 0.36 -33.97 41.62
C ARG A 281 -0.45 -33.80 40.33
N THR A 282 0.20 -33.60 39.19
CA THR A 282 -0.47 -33.43 37.89
C THR A 282 -0.67 -34.81 37.28
N PRO A 283 -1.92 -35.25 37.00
CA PRO A 283 -2.19 -36.58 36.48
C PRO A 283 -1.51 -36.87 35.14
N GLN A 284 -1.39 -35.84 34.30
CA GLN A 284 -0.68 -35.88 33.03
C GLN A 284 0.34 -34.74 33.02
N PRO A 285 1.57 -34.99 33.50
CA PRO A 285 2.63 -34.00 33.41
C PRO A 285 2.96 -33.73 31.94
N PHE A 286 3.34 -32.48 31.64
CA PHE A 286 3.57 -32.06 30.27
C PHE A 286 4.76 -31.10 30.16
N CYS A 287 5.45 -31.17 29.03
CA CYS A 287 6.53 -30.26 28.61
C CYS A 287 6.26 -29.83 27.16
N PRO A 288 6.40 -28.54 26.79
CA PRO A 288 6.21 -28.09 25.43
C PRO A 288 7.23 -28.70 24.46
N TYR A 289 6.82 -28.88 23.20
CA TYR A 289 7.77 -29.21 22.14
C TYR A 289 8.54 -27.96 21.72
N ILE A 290 9.85 -28.07 21.57
CA ILE A 290 10.72 -26.98 21.12
C ILE A 290 11.46 -27.47 19.88
N ILE A 291 11.26 -26.78 18.78
CA ILE A 291 11.86 -27.07 17.48
C ILE A 291 12.78 -25.89 17.15
N PHE A 292 14.07 -26.18 17.04
CA PHE A 292 15.06 -25.24 16.52
C PHE A 292 15.25 -25.50 15.03
N SER A 293 14.73 -24.64 14.17
CA SER A 293 14.92 -24.76 12.72
C SER A 293 16.29 -24.22 12.32
N ASN A 294 16.90 -24.82 11.29
CA ASN A 294 18.25 -24.51 10.78
C ASN A 294 19.40 -24.83 11.76
N LEU A 295 19.16 -25.68 12.77
CA LEU A 295 20.21 -26.22 13.64
C LEU A 295 20.73 -27.54 13.05
N ASN A 296 22.05 -27.71 12.96
CA ASN A 296 22.61 -28.96 12.44
C ASN A 296 22.54 -30.10 13.51
N GLU A 297 22.74 -31.35 13.08
CA GLU A 297 22.60 -32.51 13.98
C GLU A 297 23.65 -32.51 15.12
N ASP A 298 24.87 -32.06 14.85
CA ASP A 298 25.94 -31.99 15.84
C ASP A 298 25.65 -30.95 16.93
N GLU A 299 25.18 -29.76 16.53
CA GLU A 299 24.74 -28.70 17.43
C GLU A 299 23.53 -29.13 18.25
N LEU A 300 22.59 -29.87 17.66
CA LEU A 300 21.46 -30.44 18.37
C LEU A 300 21.92 -31.47 19.42
N LEU A 301 22.92 -32.30 19.09
CA LEU A 301 23.51 -33.25 20.02
C LEU A 301 24.18 -32.52 21.20
N LEU A 302 24.98 -31.50 20.90
CA LEU A 302 25.63 -30.67 21.92
C LEU A 302 24.61 -29.96 22.82
N LEU A 303 23.54 -29.43 22.24
CA LEU A 303 22.45 -28.81 23.00
C LEU A 303 21.81 -29.82 23.95
N LYS A 304 21.46 -31.03 23.45
CA LYS A 304 20.89 -32.10 24.28
C LYS A 304 21.81 -32.48 25.43
N GLN A 305 23.10 -32.68 25.16
CA GLN A 305 24.09 -32.98 26.20
C GLN A 305 24.19 -31.85 27.23
N SER A 306 24.08 -30.59 26.80
CA SER A 306 24.14 -29.45 27.69
C SER A 306 22.92 -29.29 28.62
N LEU A 307 21.80 -29.96 28.32
CA LEU A 307 20.57 -29.90 29.12
C LEU A 307 20.54 -30.92 30.27
N TYR A 308 21.43 -31.92 30.24
CA TYR A 308 21.69 -32.83 31.35
C TYR A 308 22.77 -32.25 32.28
#